data_AF-A0A0M8XZZ6-F1
#
_entry.id   AF-A0A0M8XZZ6-F1
#
_cell.length_a   1.000
_cell.length_b   1.000
_cell.length_c   1.000
_cell.angle_alpha   90.00
_cell.angle_beta   90.00
_cell.angle_gamma   90.00
#
_symmetry.space_group_name_H-M   'P 1'
#
loop_
_entity.id
_entity.type
_entity.pdbx_description
1 polymer ?
#
loop_
_entity_poly.entity_id
_entity_poly.type
_entity_poly.pdbx_seq_one_letter_code
_entity_poly.pdbx_strand_id
1 'polypeptide(L)'
;MGLAAPAQAYDTGTAAHYTLQLAVGQAQAPREATLTCGETAGGSHPNAAQACELIAEAGSVEAVMVDPGGICTLEYLPHEVTVSGAEEYSEVFGNRCRLTSAKGPIFDF
;
A
#
# COMPACT_ATOMS: atom_id res chain seq x y z
N MET A 1 18.08 -41.76 -20.21
CA MET A 1 17.79 -40.43 -20.80
C MET A 1 17.04 -39.64 -19.74
N GLY A 2 17.73 -38.73 -19.04
CA GLY A 2 17.14 -37.92 -17.97
C GLY A 2 16.76 -36.55 -18.52
N LEU A 3 15.49 -36.18 -18.39
CA LEU A 3 15.02 -34.82 -18.67
C LEU A 3 15.33 -33.97 -17.44
N ALA A 4 16.26 -33.02 -17.59
CA ALA A 4 16.47 -31.97 -16.60
C ALA A 4 15.30 -30.98 -16.69
N ALA A 5 14.59 -30.79 -15.57
CA ALA A 5 13.59 -29.73 -15.44
C ALA A 5 14.30 -28.37 -15.40
N PRO A 6 13.71 -27.30 -15.97
CA PRO A 6 14.28 -25.97 -15.84
C PRO A 6 14.16 -25.51 -14.39
N ALA A 7 15.29 -25.18 -13.77
CA ALA A 7 15.31 -24.42 -12.52
C ALA A 7 14.84 -23.00 -12.85
N GLN A 8 13.59 -22.69 -12.54
CA GLN A 8 13.16 -21.30 -12.42
C GLN A 8 13.93 -20.75 -11.22
N ALA A 9 14.88 -19.85 -11.47
CA ALA A 9 15.44 -19.03 -10.42
C ALA A 9 14.27 -18.22 -9.85
N TYR A 10 13.81 -18.56 -8.65
CA TYR A 10 13.01 -17.64 -7.87
C TYR A 10 13.93 -16.44 -7.65
N ASP A 11 13.57 -15.31 -8.24
CA ASP A 11 14.06 -14.03 -7.77
C ASP A 11 13.64 -13.97 -6.31
N THR A 12 14.56 -14.23 -5.38
CA THR A 12 14.40 -13.84 -3.98
C THR A 12 14.47 -12.33 -3.98
N GLY A 13 13.42 -11.71 -4.51
CA GLY A 13 13.30 -10.27 -4.67
C GLY A 13 13.64 -9.64 -3.34
N THR A 14 14.58 -8.69 -3.38
CA THR A 14 14.98 -7.98 -2.17
C THR A 14 13.72 -7.38 -1.54
N ALA A 15 13.53 -7.59 -0.23
CA ALA A 15 12.31 -7.12 0.43
C ALA A 15 12.13 -5.61 0.19
N ALA A 16 10.95 -5.23 -0.27
CA ALA A 16 10.56 -3.83 -0.43
C ALA A 16 10.15 -3.28 0.92
N HIS A 17 10.73 -2.15 1.32
CA HIS A 17 10.44 -1.49 2.59
C HIS A 17 9.76 -0.15 2.33
N TYR A 18 8.63 0.07 2.99
CA TYR A 18 7.84 1.28 2.88
C TYR A 18 7.65 1.90 4.26
N THR A 19 7.72 3.23 4.31
CA THR A 19 7.17 4.02 5.41
C THR A 19 5.92 4.72 4.90
N LEU A 20 4.79 4.40 5.52
CA LEU A 20 3.47 4.89 5.15
C LEU A 20 3.03 5.93 6.18
N GLN A 21 2.70 7.13 5.73
CA GLN A 21 2.18 8.21 6.55
C GLN A 21 0.77 8.59 6.10
N LEU A 22 -0.09 8.90 7.07
CA LEU A 22 -1.46 9.35 6.85
C LEU A 22 -1.78 10.54 7.76
N ALA A 23 -1.91 11.73 7.16
CA ALA A 23 -2.40 12.93 7.80
C ALA A 23 -3.90 13.12 7.55
N VAL A 24 -4.64 13.59 8.57
CA VAL A 24 -6.09 13.84 8.47
C VAL A 24 -6.36 15.28 8.88
N GLY A 25 -6.91 16.07 7.94
CA GLY A 25 -7.10 17.49 8.13
C GLY A 25 -5.77 18.24 8.31
N GLN A 26 -5.84 19.48 8.81
CA GLN A 26 -4.70 20.42 8.82
C GLN A 26 -3.97 20.49 10.17
N ALA A 27 -4.44 19.79 11.21
CA ALA A 27 -3.99 20.03 12.59
C ALA A 27 -3.61 18.77 13.38
N GLN A 28 -3.72 17.57 12.81
CA GLN A 28 -3.28 16.34 13.47
C GLN A 28 -1.88 15.96 13.01
N ALA A 29 -1.07 15.47 13.96
CA ALA A 29 0.17 14.79 13.62
C ALA A 29 -0.16 13.56 12.73
N PRO A 30 0.63 13.29 11.68
CA PRO A 30 0.40 12.13 10.82
C PRO A 30 0.57 10.85 11.62
N ARG A 31 -0.27 9.86 11.33
CA ARG A 31 -0.03 8.47 11.73
C ARG A 31 0.99 7.87 10.80
N GLU A 32 1.76 6.92 11.30
CA GLU A 32 2.80 6.24 10.54
C GLU A 32 2.78 4.73 10.78
N ALA A 33 3.01 3.96 9.72
CA ALA A 33 3.24 2.52 9.79
C ALA A 33 4.39 2.13 8.85
N THR A 34 5.14 1.12 9.25
CA THR A 34 6.15 0.48 8.38
C THR A 34 5.54 -0.76 7.75
N LEU A 35 5.84 -0.96 6.47
CA LEU A 35 5.43 -2.13 5.70
C LEU A 35 6.66 -2.74 5.04
N THR A 36 6.83 -4.05 5.19
CA THR A 36 7.88 -4.81 4.52
C THR A 36 7.24 -5.89 3.68
N CYS A 37 7.51 -5.88 2.38
CA CYS A 37 7.01 -6.85 1.40
C CYS A 37 8.18 -7.67 0.84
N GLY A 38 8.32 -8.90 1.32
CA GLY A 38 9.31 -9.88 0.85
C GLY A 38 8.74 -11.29 0.99
N GLU A 39 9.60 -12.29 1.27
CA GLU A 39 9.14 -13.67 1.51
C GLU A 39 8.06 -13.76 2.60
N THR A 40 8.16 -12.89 3.62
CA THR A 40 7.13 -12.69 4.63
C THR A 40 6.78 -11.21 4.71
N ALA A 41 5.47 -10.91 4.76
CA ALA A 41 4.99 -9.55 4.98
C ALA A 41 5.10 -9.17 6.47
N GLY A 42 5.48 -7.92 6.76
CA GLY A 42 5.66 -7.48 8.14
C GLY A 42 5.78 -5.97 8.30
N GLY A 43 6.34 -5.55 9.44
CA GLY A 43 6.39 -4.16 9.88
C GLY A 43 5.37 -3.87 10.99
N SER A 44 5.14 -2.60 11.28
CA SER A 44 4.11 -2.16 12.24
C SER A 44 2.70 -2.08 11.64
N HIS A 45 2.56 -2.25 10.33
CA HIS A 45 1.27 -2.22 9.65
C HIS A 45 0.39 -3.43 10.04
N PRO A 46 -0.85 -3.21 10.55
CA PRO A 46 -1.69 -4.29 11.08
C PRO A 46 -2.17 -5.27 10.02
N ASN A 47 -2.32 -4.81 8.76
CA ASN A 47 -2.77 -5.61 7.63
C ASN A 47 -1.65 -5.86 6.60
N ALA A 48 -0.41 -6.04 7.06
CA ALA A 48 0.78 -6.07 6.18
C ALA A 48 0.67 -7.06 5.01
N ALA A 49 0.20 -8.29 5.25
CA ALA A 49 0.05 -9.29 4.20
C ALA A 49 -0.89 -8.85 3.07
N GLN A 50 -2.06 -8.31 3.42
CA GLN A 50 -3.05 -7.85 2.44
C GLN A 50 -2.58 -6.59 1.69
N ALA A 51 -1.88 -5.69 2.37
CA ALA A 51 -1.29 -4.51 1.73
C ALA A 51 -0.22 -4.92 0.70
N CYS A 52 0.68 -5.83 1.05
CA CYS A 52 1.71 -6.32 0.14
C CYS A 52 1.13 -7.07 -1.07
N GLU A 53 0.06 -7.85 -0.89
CA GLU A 53 -0.64 -8.53 -1.99
C GLU A 53 -1.17 -7.51 -3.00
N LEU A 54 -1.89 -6.48 -2.54
CA LEU A 54 -2.42 -5.43 -3.42
C LEU A 54 -1.31 -4.68 -4.18
N ILE A 55 -0.22 -4.33 -3.50
CA ILE A 55 0.93 -3.64 -4.12
C ILE A 55 1.58 -4.54 -5.16
N ALA A 56 1.75 -5.83 -4.87
CA ALA A 56 2.35 -6.78 -5.81
C ALA A 56 1.48 -6.99 -7.06
N GLU A 57 0.16 -7.08 -6.89
CA GLU A 57 -0.79 -7.22 -8.01
C GLU A 57 -0.82 -5.98 -8.90
N ALA A 58 -0.79 -4.78 -8.31
CA ALA A 58 -0.83 -3.53 -9.05
C ALA A 58 0.55 -3.07 -9.56
N GLY A 59 1.63 -3.54 -8.94
CA GLY A 59 3.02 -3.17 -9.22
C GLY A 59 3.55 -1.99 -8.40
N SER A 60 2.69 -1.17 -7.79
CA SER A 60 3.06 -0.01 -6.96
C SER A 60 1.89 0.45 -6.09
N VAL A 61 2.12 1.21 -5.01
CA VAL A 61 1.03 1.82 -4.23
C VAL A 61 0.23 2.81 -5.07
N GLU A 62 0.89 3.56 -5.96
CA GLU A 62 0.23 4.49 -6.88
C GLU A 62 -0.80 3.80 -7.78
N ALA A 63 -0.46 2.62 -8.31
CA ALA A 63 -1.32 1.88 -9.24
C ALA A 63 -2.51 1.17 -8.58
N VAL A 64 -2.50 0.98 -7.25
CA VAL A 64 -3.58 0.30 -6.54
C VAL A 64 -4.89 1.08 -6.65
N MET A 65 -5.94 0.38 -7.08
CA MET A 65 -7.33 0.83 -7.11
C MET A 65 -8.26 -0.32 -6.68
N VAL A 66 -8.65 -0.36 -5.41
CA VAL A 66 -9.42 -1.47 -4.81
C VAL A 66 -10.88 -1.50 -5.31
N ASP A 67 -11.55 -0.35 -5.27
CA ASP A 67 -12.92 -0.18 -5.74
C ASP A 67 -13.07 1.17 -6.47
N PRO A 68 -12.73 1.26 -7.76
CA PRO A 68 -12.86 2.50 -8.52
C PRO A 68 -14.32 2.97 -8.69
N GLY A 69 -15.30 2.10 -8.45
CA GLY A 69 -16.73 2.40 -8.50
C GLY A 69 -17.33 2.85 -7.16
N GLY A 70 -16.51 2.95 -6.11
CA GLY A 70 -16.94 3.27 -4.76
C GLY A 70 -17.77 4.55 -4.67
N ILE A 71 -18.99 4.43 -4.15
CA ILE A 71 -19.90 5.56 -3.95
C ILE A 71 -19.59 6.21 -2.61
N CYS A 72 -18.99 7.39 -2.66
CA CYS A 72 -18.64 8.18 -1.48
C CYS A 72 -19.50 9.44 -1.35
N THR A 73 -19.68 9.89 -0.12
CA THR A 73 -20.23 11.23 0.15
C THR A 73 -19.28 12.31 -0.38
N LEU A 74 -19.81 13.53 -0.56
CA LEU A 74 -19.04 14.69 -1.02
C LEU A 74 -18.49 15.53 0.14
N GLU A 75 -18.45 14.98 1.35
CA GLU A 75 -17.82 15.65 2.49
C GLU A 75 -16.33 15.87 2.20
N TYR A 76 -15.81 17.01 2.67
CA TYR A 76 -14.40 17.33 2.52
C TYR A 76 -13.70 17.33 3.88
N LEU A 77 -12.99 16.24 4.14
CA LEU A 77 -12.11 16.05 5.28
C LEU A 77 -10.84 15.37 4.75
N PRO A 78 -9.84 16.14 4.29
CA PRO A 78 -8.76 15.61 3.47
C PRO A 78 -7.92 14.59 4.24
N HIS A 79 -7.60 13.49 3.54
CA HIS A 79 -6.69 12.45 3.97
C HIS A 79 -5.49 12.47 3.03
N GLU A 80 -4.37 12.98 3.52
CA GLU A 80 -3.12 13.06 2.77
C GLU A 80 -2.25 11.86 3.14
N VAL A 81 -1.81 11.14 2.12
CA VAL A 81 -0.92 10.00 2.27
C VAL A 81 0.45 10.31 1.71
N THR A 82 1.48 9.78 2.37
CA THR A 82 2.85 9.78 1.87
C THR A 82 3.42 8.39 2.03
N VAL A 83 4.14 7.93 1.01
CA VAL A 83 4.88 6.68 0.97
C VAL A 83 6.31 7.01 0.60
N SER A 84 7.25 6.44 1.35
CA SER A 84 8.68 6.58 1.08
C SER A 84 9.41 5.25 1.22
N GLY A 85 10.60 5.13 0.64
CA GLY A 85 11.42 3.93 0.68
C GLY A 85 11.50 3.22 -0.68
N ALA A 86 10.81 2.08 -0.82
CA ALA A 86 10.79 1.32 -2.08
C ALA A 86 10.12 2.08 -3.24
N GLU A 87 9.25 3.04 -2.92
CA GLU A 87 8.77 4.05 -3.85
C GLU A 87 8.55 5.38 -3.10
N GLU A 88 8.47 6.48 -3.85
CA GLU A 88 8.05 7.78 -3.34
C GLU A 88 6.71 8.14 -3.98
N TYR A 89 5.67 8.24 -3.16
CA TYR A 89 4.31 8.54 -3.62
C TYR A 89 3.57 9.39 -2.59
N SER A 90 2.80 10.36 -3.05
CA SER A 90 1.88 11.11 -2.20
C SER A 90 0.61 11.48 -2.95
N GLU A 91 -0.50 11.51 -2.22
CA GLU A 91 -1.81 11.88 -2.77
C GLU A 91 -2.73 12.43 -1.67
N VAL A 92 -3.64 13.32 -2.05
CA VAL A 92 -4.67 13.85 -1.16
C VAL A 92 -6.03 13.33 -1.59
N PHE A 93 -6.68 12.57 -0.71
CA PHE A 93 -8.06 12.11 -0.89
C PHE A 93 -9.03 13.05 -0.18
N GLY A 94 -10.13 13.40 -0.83
CA GLY A 94 -11.09 14.37 -0.29
C GLY A 94 -11.77 13.94 1.03
N ASN A 95 -11.87 12.63 1.28
CA ASN A 95 -12.38 12.06 2.52
C ASN A 95 -11.90 10.60 2.70
N ARG A 96 -12.20 10.02 3.87
CA ARG A 96 -11.82 8.64 4.21
C ARG A 96 -12.37 7.63 3.21
N CYS A 97 -13.63 7.79 2.78
CA CYS A 97 -14.25 6.88 1.83
C CYS A 97 -13.46 6.83 0.51
N ARG A 98 -13.05 7.99 -0.02
CA ARG A 98 -12.23 8.07 -1.24
C ARG A 98 -10.88 7.36 -1.06
N LEU A 99 -10.21 7.57 0.06
CA LEU A 99 -8.95 6.88 0.38
C LEU A 99 -9.14 5.36 0.44
N THR A 100 -10.14 4.88 1.17
CA THR A 100 -10.40 3.44 1.32
C THR A 100 -10.87 2.79 0.02
N SER A 101 -11.68 3.47 -0.78
CA SER A 101 -12.10 3.00 -2.11
C SER A 101 -10.91 2.89 -3.07
N ALA A 102 -9.95 3.82 -3.02
CA ALA A 102 -8.75 3.74 -3.86
C ALA A 102 -7.73 2.71 -3.35
N LYS A 103 -7.31 2.83 -2.09
CA LYS A 103 -6.11 2.13 -1.56
C LYS A 103 -6.41 1.04 -0.55
N GLY A 104 -7.64 1.01 -0.03
CA GLY A 104 -8.14 -0.01 0.89
C GLY A 104 -7.18 -0.27 2.07
N PRO A 105 -6.79 -1.54 2.30
CA PRO A 105 -5.95 -1.95 3.43
C PRO A 105 -4.59 -1.24 3.54
N ILE A 106 -4.04 -0.66 2.47
CA ILE A 106 -2.70 -0.03 2.48
C ILE A 106 -2.64 1.14 3.48
N PHE A 107 -3.75 1.84 3.71
CA PHE A 107 -3.82 2.95 4.67
C PHE A 107 -4.83 2.71 5.80
N ASP A 108 -4.97 1.45 6.23
CA ASP A 108 -5.82 1.04 7.35
C ASP A 108 -5.00 0.71 8.60
N PHE A 109 -4.33 1.73 9.15
CA PHE A 109 -3.50 1.69 10.36
C PHE A 109 -3.72 2.93 11.23
#